data_AF-D7UB77-F1
#
_entry.id   AF-D7UB77-F1
#
_cell.length_a   1.000
_cell.length_b   1.000
_cell.length_c   1.000
_cell.angle_alpha   90.00
_cell.angle_beta   90.00
_cell.angle_gamma   90.00
#
_symmetry.space_group_name_H-M   'P 1'
#
loop_
_entity.id
_entity.type
_entity.pdbx_description
1 polymer ?
#
loop_
_entity_poly.entity_id
_entity_poly.type
_entity_poly.pdbx_seq_one_letter_code
_entity_poly.pdbx_strand_id
1 'polypeptide(L)'
;MQAKKTRHFSGGWRMRMALIQVLLMDPTILLFDGLTDHLDLEASDWLEETLMNPDCILVVVSHSQDFLNGVGGPDVIISIFLNSRKCRVWG
;
A
#
# COMPACT_ATOMS: atom_id res chain seq x y z
N MET A 1 -15.95 20.60 4.12
CA MET A 1 -16.13 19.15 3.83
C MET A 1 -16.66 18.98 2.42
N GLN A 2 -16.03 18.14 1.59
CA GLN A 2 -16.49 17.87 0.23
C GLN A 2 -17.79 17.04 0.26
N ALA A 3 -18.83 17.48 -0.44
CA ALA A 3 -20.15 16.82 -0.43
C ALA A 3 -20.34 15.73 -1.52
N LYS A 4 -19.27 15.32 -2.19
CA LYS A 4 -19.34 14.37 -3.32
C LYS A 4 -19.45 12.93 -2.78
N LYS A 5 -20.36 12.13 -3.34
CA LYS A 5 -20.45 10.70 -2.99
C LYS A 5 -19.16 9.97 -3.37
N THR A 6 -18.69 9.05 -2.51
CA THR A 6 -17.47 8.23 -2.70
C THR A 6 -17.42 7.52 -4.06
N ARG A 7 -18.56 7.10 -4.61
CA ARG A 7 -18.66 6.50 -5.95
C ARG A 7 -18.29 7.41 -7.12
N HIS A 8 -18.17 8.73 -6.91
CA HIS A 8 -17.81 9.71 -7.95
C HIS A 8 -16.31 10.08 -7.92
N PHE A 9 -15.51 9.38 -7.10
CA PHE A 9 -14.06 9.52 -7.06
C PHE A 9 -13.39 8.45 -7.92
N SER A 10 -12.17 8.73 -8.39
CA SER A 10 -11.38 7.77 -9.15
C SER A 10 -11.06 6.52 -8.31
N GLY A 11 -10.58 5.45 -8.96
CA GLY A 11 -10.10 4.25 -8.26
C GLY A 11 -9.07 4.59 -7.18
N GLY A 12 -8.04 5.35 -7.55
CA GLY A 12 -7.00 5.82 -6.62
C GLY A 12 -7.57 6.58 -5.43
N TRP A 13 -8.46 7.55 -5.63
CA TRP A 13 -9.05 8.29 -4.51
C TRP A 13 -9.89 7.43 -3.55
N ARG A 14 -10.64 6.46 -4.09
CA ARG A 14 -11.41 5.52 -3.25
C ARG A 14 -10.48 4.63 -2.43
N MET A 15 -9.36 4.22 -3.01
CA MET A 15 -8.32 3.46 -2.34
C MET A 15 -7.64 4.29 -1.24
N ARG A 16 -7.29 5.56 -1.49
CA ARG A 16 -6.75 6.46 -0.45
C ARG A 16 -7.72 6.59 0.73
N MET A 17 -9.02 6.76 0.46
CA MET A 17 -10.05 6.83 1.50
C MET A 17 -10.16 5.53 2.30
N ALA A 18 -10.14 4.37 1.63
CA ALA A 18 -10.17 3.07 2.29
C ALA A 18 -8.93 2.85 3.16
N LEU A 19 -7.75 3.24 2.66
CA LEU A 19 -6.50 3.18 3.40
C LEU A 19 -6.57 4.01 4.68
N ILE A 20 -6.99 5.27 4.57
CA ILE A 20 -7.16 6.17 5.73
C ILE A 20 -8.14 5.56 6.73
N GLN A 21 -9.26 4.97 6.26
CA GLN A 21 -10.22 4.31 7.14
C GLN A 21 -9.59 3.16 7.93
N VAL A 22 -8.77 2.32 7.27
CA VAL A 22 -8.09 1.20 7.94
C VAL A 22 -7.02 1.69 8.91
N LEU A 23 -6.20 2.66 8.52
CA LEU A 23 -5.17 3.24 9.40
C LEU A 23 -5.77 3.87 10.66
N LEU A 24 -6.94 4.52 10.54
CA LEU A 24 -7.67 5.09 11.68
C LEU A 24 -8.21 4.02 12.65
N MET A 25 -8.28 2.76 12.25
CA MET A 25 -8.69 1.66 13.13
C MET A 25 -7.53 1.13 14.00
N ASP A 26 -6.33 1.71 13.88
CA ASP A 26 -5.13 1.32 14.62
C ASP A 26 -4.85 -0.20 14.54
N PRO A 27 -4.70 -0.74 13.31
CA PRO A 27 -4.56 -2.18 13.13
C PRO A 27 -3.20 -2.65 13.65
N THR A 28 -3.15 -3.83 14.29
CA THR A 28 -1.86 -4.43 14.65
C THR A 28 -1.09 -4.94 13.43
N ILE A 29 -1.81 -5.40 12.40
CA ILE A 29 -1.26 -5.93 11.14
C ILE A 29 -2.05 -5.35 9.96
N LEU A 30 -1.32 -4.84 8.97
CA LEU A 30 -1.86 -4.33 7.72
C LEU A 30 -1.33 -5.17 6.55
N LEU A 31 -2.24 -5.82 5.82
CA LEU A 31 -1.91 -6.68 4.69
C LEU A 31 -2.33 -6.03 3.37
N PHE A 32 -1.39 -5.96 2.43
CA PHE A 32 -1.60 -5.43 1.10
C PHE A 32 -1.27 -6.45 0.02
N ASP A 33 -2.23 -6.68 -0.88
CA ASP A 33 -2.10 -7.57 -2.03
C ASP A 33 -2.39 -6.79 -3.32
N GLY A 34 -1.38 -6.62 -4.17
CA GLY A 34 -1.54 -6.02 -5.50
C GLY A 34 -1.90 -4.54 -5.52
N LEU A 35 -1.56 -3.77 -4.48
CA LEU A 35 -2.04 -2.39 -4.31
C LEU A 35 -1.54 -1.41 -5.39
N THR A 36 -0.43 -1.69 -6.05
CA THR A 36 0.20 -0.81 -7.04
C THR A 36 -0.40 -0.92 -8.44
N ASP A 37 -1.14 -1.98 -8.76
CA ASP A 37 -1.47 -2.35 -10.14
C ASP A 37 -2.45 -1.39 -10.83
N HIS A 38 -3.08 -0.50 -10.07
CA HIS A 38 -4.10 0.44 -10.55
C HIS A 38 -3.87 1.89 -10.11
N LEU A 39 -2.68 2.20 -9.59
CA LEU A 39 -2.32 3.55 -9.18
C LEU A 39 -1.62 4.29 -10.32
N ASP A 40 -1.90 5.60 -10.42
CA ASP A 40 -1.03 6.48 -11.18
C ASP A 40 0.25 6.75 -10.38
N LEU A 41 1.23 7.36 -11.02
CA LEU A 41 2.54 7.63 -10.42
C LEU A 41 2.39 8.45 -9.11
N GLU A 42 1.58 9.51 -9.15
CA GLU A 42 1.34 10.36 -7.97
C GLU A 42 0.69 9.59 -6.80
N ALA A 43 -0.25 8.68 -7.05
CA ALA A 43 -0.82 7.86 -6.00
C ALA A 43 0.11 6.75 -5.50
N SER A 44 1.02 6.28 -6.36
CA SER A 44 2.05 5.32 -5.95
C SER A 44 3.05 5.99 -5.01
N ASP A 45 3.59 7.15 -5.40
CA ASP A 45 4.51 7.93 -4.57
C ASP A 45 3.89 8.28 -3.21
N TRP A 46 2.64 8.76 -3.22
CA TRP A 46 1.90 9.04 -1.97
C TRP A 46 1.73 7.79 -1.10
N LEU A 47 1.45 6.63 -1.71
CA LEU A 47 1.28 5.37 -0.98
C LEU A 47 2.61 4.93 -0.36
N GLU A 48 3.71 5.03 -1.10
CA GLU A 48 5.05 4.73 -0.60
C GLU A 48 5.40 5.59 0.62
N GLU A 49 5.21 6.90 0.52
CA GLU A 49 5.43 7.83 1.64
C GLU A 49 4.55 7.51 2.85
N THR A 50 3.28 7.16 2.62
CA THR A 50 2.33 6.82 3.68
C THR A 50 2.71 5.54 4.41
N LEU A 51 3.35 4.58 3.71
CA LEU A 51 3.69 3.27 4.25
C LEU A 51 5.14 3.16 4.71
N MET A 52 5.95 4.20 4.58
CA MET A 52 7.37 4.20 4.93
C MET A 52 7.62 3.99 6.43
N ASN A 53 6.74 4.50 7.29
CA ASN A 53 6.83 4.37 8.76
C ASN A 53 5.44 4.02 9.32
N PRO A 54 4.96 2.78 9.14
CA PRO A 54 3.67 2.37 9.65
C PRO A 54 3.77 2.13 11.16
N ASP A 55 2.78 2.58 11.93
CA ASP A 55 2.66 2.28 13.37
C ASP A 55 2.22 0.81 13.64
N CYS A 56 2.29 -0.05 12.62
CA CYS A 56 1.81 -1.43 12.65
C CYS A 56 2.68 -2.36 11.81
N ILE A 57 2.46 -3.67 11.97
CA ILE A 57 3.14 -4.67 11.15
C ILE A 57 2.60 -4.57 9.71
N LEU A 58 3.47 -4.17 8.79
CA LEU A 58 3.13 -4.08 7.38
C LEU A 58 3.58 -5.33 6.61
N VAL A 59 2.64 -5.97 5.91
CA VAL A 59 2.91 -7.07 4.99
C VAL A 59 2.46 -6.66 3.59
N VAL A 60 3.41 -6.61 2.65
CA VAL A 60 3.16 -6.13 1.29
C VAL A 60 3.51 -7.19 0.26
N VAL A 61 2.54 -7.49 -0.61
CA VAL A 61 2.72 -8.33 -1.79
C VAL A 61 2.57 -7.44 -3.03
N SER A 62 3.62 -7.38 -3.86
CA SER A 62 3.61 -6.55 -5.07
C SER A 62 4.38 -7.21 -6.22
N HIS A 63 3.95 -6.88 -7.44
CA HIS A 63 4.68 -7.16 -8.67
C HIS A 63 5.72 -6.09 -9.02
N SER A 64 5.75 -4.96 -8.28
CA SER A 64 6.70 -3.86 -8.47
C SER A 64 7.83 -3.95 -7.44
N GLN A 65 9.06 -4.16 -7.92
CA GLN A 65 10.23 -4.16 -7.05
C GLN A 65 10.56 -2.76 -6.54
N ASP A 66 10.35 -1.73 -7.37
CA ASP A 66 10.63 -0.34 -7.00
C ASP A 66 9.75 0.12 -5.84
N PHE A 67 8.46 -0.25 -5.88
CA PHE A 67 7.53 0.02 -4.77
C PHE A 67 7.96 -0.65 -3.47
N LEU A 68 8.35 -1.92 -3.53
CA LEU A 68 8.83 -2.65 -2.35
C LEU A 68 10.11 -2.02 -1.77
N ASN A 69 10.98 -1.47 -2.63
CA ASN A 69 12.18 -0.75 -2.17
C ASN A 69 11.82 0.61 -1.54
N GLY A 70 10.82 1.31 -2.07
CA GLY A 70 10.35 2.60 -1.53
C GLY A 70 9.67 2.45 -0.16
N VAL A 71 8.89 1.38 0.04
CA VAL A 71 8.19 1.09 1.30
C VAL A 71 9.11 0.46 2.36
N GLY A 72 10.22 -0.18 1.96
CA GLY A 72 11.09 -1.03 2.79
C GLY A 72 11.89 -0.35 3.91
N GLY A 73 11.23 0.43 4.77
CA GLY A 73 11.76 0.92 6.03
C GLY A 73 12.03 -0.21 7.04
N PRO A 74 12.67 0.11 8.19
CA PRO A 74 13.06 -0.87 9.21
C PRO A 74 11.90 -1.68 9.80
N ASP A 75 10.66 -1.18 9.68
CA ASP A 75 9.46 -1.77 10.25
C ASP A 75 8.63 -2.61 9.25
N VAL A 76 9.11 -2.77 8.00
CA VAL A 76 8.49 -3.68 7.03
C VAL A 76 8.96 -5.11 7.28
N ILE A 77 8.07 -5.94 7.81
CA ILE A 77 8.44 -7.27 8.29
C ILE A 77 8.48 -8.30 7.16
N ILE A 78 7.61 -8.18 6.16
CA ILE A 78 7.54 -9.15 5.05
C ILE A 78 7.16 -8.44 3.74
N SER A 79 8.15 -8.33 2.84
CA SER A 79 7.95 -7.94 1.45
C SER A 79 7.96 -9.18 0.57
N ILE A 80 6.94 -9.35 -0.28
CA ILE A 80 6.83 -10.47 -1.22
C ILE A 80 6.79 -9.94 -2.65
N PHE A 81 7.79 -10.31 -3.44
CA PHE A 81 7.82 -10.03 -4.87
C PHE A 81 7.43 -11.28 -5.68
N LEU A 82 6.45 -11.10 -6.56
CA LEU A 82 5.97 -12.15 -7.45
C LEU A 82 6.39 -11.84 -8.89
N ASN A 83 7.15 -12.75 -9.51
CA ASN A 83 7.46 -12.68 -10.94
C ASN A 83 7.40 -14.08 -11.57
N SER A 84 6.48 -14.29 -12.52
CA SER A 84 6.41 -15.50 -13.34
C SER A 84 6.48 -16.81 -12.53
N ARG A 85 5.64 -16.90 -11.47
CA ARG A 85 5.59 -18.00 -10.48
C ARG A 85 6.78 -18.12 -9.53
N LYS A 86 7.72 -17.17 -9.53
CA LYS A 86 8.77 -17.06 -8.52
C LYS A 86 8.32 -16.10 -7.43
N CYS A 87 8.47 -16.53 -6.18
CA CYS A 87 8.23 -15.73 -4.98
C CYS A 87 9.59 -15.42 -4.35
N ARG A 88 9.86 -14.14 -4.09
CA ARG A 88 11.01 -13.70 -3.30
C ARG A 88 10.48 -12.98 -2.07
N VAL A 89 10.94 -13.41 -0.91
CA VAL A 89 10.55 -12.87 0.38
C VAL A 89 11.73 -12.15 1.01
N TRP A 90 11.51 -10.97 1.55
CA TRP A 90 12.47 -10.23 2.36
C TRP A 90 11.84 -9.86 3.70
N GLY A 91 12.65 -9.90 4.75
CA GLY A 91 12.35 -9.52 6.13
C GLY A 91 13.64 -9.37 6.91
#